data_AF-H1KYB2-F1
#
_entry.id   AF-H1KYB2-F1
#
_cell.length_a   1.000
_cell.length_b   1.000
_cell.length_c   1.000
_cell.angle_alpha   90.00
_cell.angle_beta   90.00
_cell.angle_gamma   90.00
#
_symmetry.space_group_name_H-M   'P 1'
#
loop_
_entity.id
_entity.type
_entity.pdbx_description
1 polymer ?
#
loop_
_entity_poly.entity_id
_entity_poly.type
_entity_poly.pdbx_seq_one_letter_code
_entity_poly.pdbx_strand_id
1 'polypeptide(L)'
;MNFHMFHFVIPILKITQTLYFIPEIEKKKLAKWFILSSYAGRYSKDSKIEKYINIIKDDNFPIDELIRKLENEDNFTIDRFMRDKDNFAESLKVQGRKYMMLLMIALFKNNARDWTVQNRLVVEIVKNRDYHRHHIFPKEYLSEFNITDKDLIDDLGNITIIDRVINESINSNNPKEYLQNYKNFLKEHLISENEELWSIEKFEEFLKQRKEGIYNLVYNLFLK
;
A
#
# COMPACT_ATOMS: atom_id res chain seq x y z
N MET A 1 6.39 16.98 -2.59
CA MET A 1 6.06 15.59 -2.19
C MET A 1 7.38 14.81 -2.15
N ASN A 2 7.78 14.30 -0.98
CA ASN A 2 9.12 13.76 -0.76
C ASN A 2 9.40 12.53 -1.65
N PHE A 3 10.38 12.67 -2.55
CA PHE A 3 10.81 11.76 -3.63
C PHE A 3 11.40 10.41 -3.16
N HIS A 4 11.32 10.10 -1.88
CA HIS A 4 12.14 9.08 -1.23
C HIS A 4 11.66 7.64 -1.47
N MET A 5 10.36 7.42 -1.70
CA MET A 5 9.81 6.08 -1.94
C MET A 5 10.35 5.41 -3.22
N PHE A 6 10.79 6.21 -4.20
CA PHE A 6 11.31 5.72 -5.50
C PHE A 6 12.71 5.16 -5.45
N HIS A 7 13.54 5.57 -4.49
CA HIS A 7 14.84 4.91 -4.28
C HIS A 7 14.68 3.45 -3.85
N PHE A 8 13.46 3.02 -3.48
CA PHE A 8 13.13 1.64 -3.08
C PHE A 8 12.31 0.89 -4.13
N VAL A 9 11.49 1.60 -4.92
CA VAL A 9 10.84 1.04 -6.11
C VAL A 9 11.87 0.74 -7.21
N ILE A 10 12.96 1.49 -7.33
CA ILE A 10 14.01 1.21 -8.33
C ILE A 10 14.75 -0.11 -8.04
N PRO A 11 15.20 -0.45 -6.82
CA PRO A 11 15.66 -1.79 -6.49
C PRO A 11 14.62 -2.87 -6.77
N ILE A 12 13.33 -2.64 -6.44
CA ILE A 12 12.23 -3.55 -6.80
C ILE A 12 12.14 -3.72 -8.33
N LEU A 13 12.24 -2.64 -9.09
CA LEU A 13 12.16 -2.65 -10.56
C LEU A 13 13.41 -3.28 -11.19
N LYS A 14 14.59 -3.00 -10.63
CA LYS A 14 15.88 -3.56 -11.03
C LYS A 14 15.93 -5.05 -10.71
N ILE A 15 15.39 -5.47 -9.56
CA ILE A 15 15.12 -6.87 -9.23
C ILE A 15 14.09 -7.44 -10.21
N THR A 16 12.99 -6.75 -10.52
CA THR A 16 11.99 -7.25 -11.49
C THR A 16 12.45 -7.32 -12.93
N GLN A 17 13.42 -6.48 -13.32
CA GLN A 17 14.10 -6.54 -14.62
C GLN A 17 15.20 -7.62 -14.64
N THR A 18 15.74 -8.01 -13.47
CA THR A 18 16.66 -9.16 -13.29
C THR A 18 15.96 -10.46 -12.89
N LEU A 19 14.63 -10.46 -12.71
CA LEU A 19 13.79 -11.64 -12.36
C LEU A 19 13.79 -12.74 -13.44
N TYR A 20 14.44 -12.52 -14.57
CA TYR A 20 14.62 -13.55 -15.59
C TYR A 20 15.57 -14.68 -15.15
N PHE A 21 16.39 -14.48 -14.10
CA PHE A 21 17.36 -15.50 -13.63
C PHE A 21 17.27 -15.87 -12.13
N ILE A 22 16.29 -15.36 -11.38
CA ILE A 22 16.12 -15.70 -9.96
C ILE A 22 15.21 -16.94 -9.82
N PRO A 23 15.60 -17.99 -9.08
CA PRO A 23 14.73 -19.13 -8.81
C PRO A 23 13.41 -18.72 -8.15
N GLU A 24 12.31 -19.40 -8.47
CA GLU A 24 10.97 -19.10 -7.91
C GLU A 24 10.95 -19.06 -6.36
N ILE A 25 11.77 -19.88 -5.71
CA ILE A 25 11.89 -19.88 -4.25
C ILE A 25 12.47 -18.58 -3.71
N GLU A 26 13.45 -17.99 -4.40
CA GLU A 26 14.03 -16.70 -4.02
C GLU A 26 13.06 -15.55 -4.30
N LYS A 27 12.30 -15.60 -5.40
CA LYS A 27 11.22 -14.63 -5.66
C LYS A 27 10.19 -14.62 -4.54
N LYS A 28 9.82 -15.79 -4.03
CA LYS A 28 8.90 -15.93 -2.90
C LYS A 28 9.50 -15.36 -1.61
N LYS A 29 10.74 -15.73 -1.27
CA LYS A 29 11.41 -15.19 -0.08
C LYS A 29 11.54 -13.66 -0.16
N LEU A 30 11.85 -13.13 -1.34
CA LEU A 30 11.93 -11.69 -1.61
C LEU A 30 10.60 -10.98 -1.41
N ALA A 31 9.52 -11.50 -2.00
CA ALA A 31 8.18 -10.97 -1.81
C ALA A 31 7.79 -10.96 -0.32
N LYS A 32 8.12 -12.03 0.41
CA LYS A 32 7.92 -12.11 1.87
C LYS A 32 8.67 -11.00 2.59
N TRP A 33 9.97 -10.85 2.34
CA TRP A 33 10.76 -9.79 2.97
C TRP A 33 10.23 -8.39 2.67
N PHE A 34 9.81 -8.12 1.43
CA PHE A 34 9.23 -6.84 1.04
C PHE A 34 7.98 -6.51 1.85
N ILE A 35 7.07 -7.46 1.99
CA ILE A 35 5.83 -7.22 2.70
C ILE A 35 6.09 -7.06 4.21
N LEU A 36 6.93 -7.92 4.80
CA LEU A 36 7.27 -7.81 6.22
C LEU A 36 7.99 -6.48 6.52
N SER A 37 8.93 -6.07 5.65
CA SER A 37 9.62 -4.78 5.76
C SER A 37 8.67 -3.59 5.60
N SER A 38 7.66 -3.73 4.73
CA SER A 38 6.59 -2.73 4.56
C SER A 38 5.73 -2.61 5.80
N TYR A 39 5.33 -3.75 6.38
CA TYR A 39 4.56 -3.77 7.62
C TYR A 39 5.35 -3.20 8.82
N ALA A 40 6.63 -3.55 8.93
CA ALA A 40 7.55 -2.98 9.90
C ALA A 40 7.83 -1.48 9.67
N GLY A 41 7.31 -0.89 8.58
CA GLY A 41 7.47 0.53 8.27
C GLY A 41 8.88 0.92 7.86
N ARG A 42 9.69 -0.02 7.35
CA ARG A 42 11.09 0.23 6.99
C ARG A 42 11.22 1.18 5.79
N TYR A 43 10.21 1.26 4.91
CA TYR A 43 10.17 2.21 3.79
C TYR A 43 9.68 3.62 4.17
N SER A 44 9.41 3.90 5.44
CA SER A 44 8.92 5.21 5.88
C SER A 44 10.02 6.28 5.99
N LYS A 45 11.30 5.88 6.09
CA LYS A 45 12.47 6.76 6.20
C LYS A 45 13.71 6.10 5.58
N ASP A 46 14.52 6.86 4.84
CA ASP A 46 15.70 6.37 4.12
C ASP A 46 16.72 5.69 5.04
N SER A 47 16.99 6.28 6.21
CA SER A 47 17.95 5.74 7.18
C SER A 47 17.56 4.37 7.76
N LYS A 48 16.28 3.98 7.71
CA LYS A 48 15.84 2.65 8.19
C LYS A 48 16.18 1.56 7.20
N ILE A 49 16.09 1.86 5.90
CA ILE A 49 16.27 0.88 4.82
C ILE A 49 17.71 0.83 4.31
N GLU A 50 18.49 1.92 4.41
CA GLU A 50 19.94 1.92 4.18
C GLU A 50 20.68 0.82 4.96
N LYS A 51 20.23 0.54 6.21
CA LYS A 51 20.75 -0.54 7.04
C LYS A 51 20.59 -1.94 6.43
N TYR A 52 19.63 -2.11 5.53
CA TYR A 52 19.38 -3.36 4.82
C TYR A 52 20.07 -3.37 3.45
N ILE A 53 20.19 -2.21 2.79
CA ILE A 53 20.92 -2.07 1.52
C ILE A 53 22.39 -2.47 1.70
N ASN A 54 23.02 -2.09 2.81
CA ASN A 54 24.42 -2.44 3.10
C ASN A 54 24.68 -3.95 3.26
N ILE A 55 23.63 -4.77 3.38
CA ILE A 55 23.74 -6.23 3.47
C ILE A 55 23.80 -6.84 2.06
N ILE A 56 23.16 -6.20 1.08
CA ILE A 56 23.15 -6.66 -0.31
C ILE A 56 24.55 -6.51 -0.88
N LYS A 57 25.17 -7.63 -1.24
CA LYS A 57 26.48 -7.70 -1.93
C LYS A 57 26.25 -8.06 -3.40
N ASP A 58 27.16 -7.63 -4.27
CA ASP A 58 26.97 -7.67 -5.73
C ASP A 58 26.74 -9.07 -6.31
N ASP A 59 27.20 -10.13 -5.64
CA ASP A 59 27.24 -11.49 -6.21
C ASP A 59 26.13 -12.44 -5.74
N ASN A 60 25.34 -12.09 -4.71
CA ASN A 60 24.21 -12.92 -4.22
C ASN A 60 23.23 -12.08 -3.40
N PHE A 61 21.93 -12.23 -3.66
CA PHE A 61 20.90 -11.53 -2.90
C PHE A 61 20.67 -12.23 -1.53
N PRO A 62 21.01 -11.63 -0.38
CA PRO A 62 21.11 -12.32 0.91
C PRO A 62 19.75 -12.39 1.61
N ILE A 63 18.77 -13.00 0.96
CA ILE A 63 17.37 -12.93 1.40
C ILE A 63 17.13 -13.50 2.80
N ASP A 64 17.78 -14.61 3.14
CA ASP A 64 17.62 -15.25 4.45
C ASP A 64 18.23 -14.39 5.58
N GLU A 65 19.31 -13.66 5.29
CA GLU A 65 19.93 -12.73 6.23
C GLU A 65 19.05 -11.49 6.45
N LEU A 66 18.46 -10.97 5.38
CA LEU A 66 17.52 -9.85 5.43
C LEU A 66 16.25 -10.19 6.23
N ILE A 67 15.70 -11.39 6.06
CA ILE A 67 14.56 -11.90 6.84
C ILE A 67 14.98 -12.03 8.32
N ARG A 68 16.07 -12.74 8.62
CA ARG A 68 16.54 -12.93 10.00
C ARG A 68 16.80 -11.60 10.72
N LYS A 69 17.39 -10.61 10.03
CA LYS A 69 17.60 -9.27 10.59
C LYS A 69 16.30 -8.58 10.95
N LEU A 70 15.31 -8.65 10.05
CA LEU A 70 13.99 -8.07 10.29
C LEU A 70 13.30 -8.75 11.50
N GLU A 71 13.35 -10.08 11.57
CA GLU A 71 12.73 -10.84 12.66
C GLU A 71 13.35 -10.53 14.02
N ASN A 72 14.67 -10.39 14.07
CA ASN A 72 15.42 -10.06 15.29
C ASN A 72 15.22 -8.62 15.77
N GLU A 73 15.07 -7.65 14.86
CA GLU A 73 14.94 -6.23 15.23
C GLU A 73 13.56 -5.89 15.80
N ASP A 74 12.50 -6.56 15.34
CA ASP A 74 11.12 -6.19 15.65
C ASP A 74 10.39 -7.25 16.51
N ASN A 75 11.06 -8.32 16.96
CA ASN A 75 10.41 -9.51 17.57
C ASN A 75 9.17 -9.94 16.76
N PHE A 76 9.31 -9.89 15.43
CA PHE A 76 8.23 -10.01 14.48
C PHE A 76 8.55 -11.16 13.54
N THR A 77 7.83 -12.26 13.68
CA THR A 77 7.99 -13.44 12.81
C THR A 77 6.87 -13.49 11.77
N ILE A 78 7.12 -14.19 10.67
CA ILE A 78 6.07 -14.57 9.71
C ILE A 78 4.89 -15.25 10.43
N ASP A 79 5.19 -16.07 11.43
CA ASP A 79 4.19 -16.72 12.26
C ASP A 79 3.31 -15.72 13.04
N ARG A 80 3.88 -14.63 13.55
CA ARG A 80 3.11 -13.57 14.21
C ARG A 80 2.24 -12.80 13.22
N PHE A 81 2.75 -12.53 12.02
CA PHE A 81 1.95 -11.96 10.92
C PHE A 81 0.76 -12.86 10.54
N MET A 82 0.96 -14.18 10.53
CA MET A 82 -0.06 -15.15 10.16
C MET A 82 -1.09 -15.44 11.27
N ARG A 83 -0.70 -15.33 12.55
CA ARG A 83 -1.57 -15.61 13.69
C ARG A 83 -2.41 -14.43 14.16
N ASP A 84 -2.13 -13.22 13.68
CA ASP A 84 -2.67 -11.99 14.28
C ASP A 84 -3.43 -11.11 13.26
N LYS A 85 -4.43 -11.70 12.61
CA LYS A 85 -5.30 -11.01 11.63
C LYS A 85 -6.02 -9.80 12.24
N ASP A 86 -6.54 -9.95 13.46
CA ASP A 86 -7.35 -8.93 14.10
C ASP A 86 -6.48 -7.76 14.61
N ASN A 87 -5.31 -8.02 15.22
CA ASN A 87 -4.42 -6.91 15.55
C ASN A 87 -3.74 -6.33 14.31
N PHE A 88 -3.69 -7.02 13.17
CA PHE A 88 -3.17 -6.43 11.92
C PHE A 88 -4.10 -5.34 11.39
N ALA A 89 -5.41 -5.59 11.33
CA ALA A 89 -6.38 -4.58 10.91
C ALA A 89 -6.38 -3.37 11.86
N GLU A 90 -6.18 -3.61 13.15
CA GLU A 90 -6.02 -2.57 14.16
C GLU A 90 -4.64 -1.88 14.13
N SER A 91 -3.54 -2.58 13.84
CA SER A 91 -2.19 -2.01 13.79
C SER A 91 -1.96 -1.11 12.57
N LEU A 92 -2.81 -1.24 11.56
CA LEU A 92 -2.90 -0.31 10.43
C LEU A 92 -3.55 1.04 10.80
N LYS A 93 -4.09 1.22 12.02
CA LYS A 93 -4.58 2.51 12.55
C LYS A 93 -3.46 3.53 12.83
N VAL A 94 -2.25 3.36 12.26
CA VAL A 94 -1.08 4.21 12.54
C VAL A 94 -0.51 4.75 11.24
N GLN A 95 -0.51 6.08 11.08
CA GLN A 95 0.08 6.87 9.99
C GLN A 95 0.24 6.13 8.65
N GLY A 96 -0.67 6.33 7.69
CA GLY A 96 -0.68 5.63 6.38
C GLY A 96 0.59 5.75 5.54
N ARG A 97 1.50 6.69 5.86
CA ARG A 97 2.86 6.71 5.29
C ARG A 97 3.66 5.45 5.58
N LYS A 98 3.46 4.82 6.74
CA LYS A 98 4.17 3.60 7.16
C LYS A 98 3.86 2.43 6.25
N TYR A 99 2.63 2.37 5.73
CA TYR A 99 2.10 1.21 5.00
C TYR A 99 1.87 1.47 3.51
N MET A 100 2.35 2.58 2.95
CA MET A 100 2.14 2.90 1.53
C MET A 100 2.65 1.81 0.58
N MET A 101 3.79 1.19 0.89
CA MET A 101 4.33 0.10 0.09
C MET A 101 3.39 -1.13 0.09
N LEU A 102 2.73 -1.40 1.22
CA LEU A 102 1.75 -2.48 1.33
C LEU A 102 0.56 -2.24 0.38
N LEU A 103 0.05 -1.00 0.36
CA LEU A 103 -1.01 -0.61 -0.57
C LEU A 103 -0.56 -0.75 -2.01
N MET A 104 0.65 -0.29 -2.36
CA MET A 104 1.18 -0.42 -3.73
C MET A 104 1.27 -1.88 -4.16
N ILE A 105 1.78 -2.77 -3.30
CA ILE A 105 1.85 -4.21 -3.57
C ILE A 105 0.44 -4.77 -3.82
N ALA A 106 -0.53 -4.40 -2.97
CA ALA A 106 -1.91 -4.83 -3.11
C ALA A 106 -2.50 -4.38 -4.46
N LEU A 107 -2.37 -3.10 -4.81
CA LEU A 107 -2.88 -2.56 -6.08
C LEU A 107 -2.23 -3.22 -7.29
N PHE A 108 -0.91 -3.44 -7.27
CA PHE A 108 -0.21 -4.08 -8.39
C PHE A 108 -0.63 -5.53 -8.56
N LYS A 109 -0.82 -6.26 -7.46
CA LYS A 109 -1.24 -7.66 -7.50
C LYS A 109 -2.69 -7.83 -7.89
N ASN A 110 -3.52 -6.84 -7.60
CA ASN A 110 -4.90 -6.81 -8.07
C ASN A 110 -5.03 -6.30 -9.52
N ASN A 111 -3.91 -6.04 -10.22
CA ASN A 111 -3.86 -5.42 -11.55
C ASN A 111 -4.70 -4.14 -11.63
N ALA A 112 -4.64 -3.32 -10.58
CA ALA A 112 -5.50 -2.16 -10.49
C ALA A 112 -5.21 -1.16 -11.60
N ARG A 113 -6.27 -0.70 -12.27
CA ARG A 113 -6.21 0.37 -13.25
C ARG A 113 -6.36 1.71 -12.56
N ASP A 114 -5.59 2.67 -13.04
CA ASP A 114 -5.83 4.08 -12.78
C ASP A 114 -7.26 4.47 -13.17
N TRP A 115 -7.81 5.49 -12.51
CA TRP A 115 -9.20 5.92 -12.70
C TRP A 115 -9.41 6.73 -13.99
N THR A 116 -8.52 6.55 -14.95
CA THR A 116 -8.56 7.18 -16.27
C THR A 116 -9.22 6.27 -17.30
N VAL A 117 -9.81 6.88 -18.33
CA VAL A 117 -10.41 6.16 -19.46
C VAL A 117 -9.37 5.38 -20.27
N GLN A 118 -8.08 5.71 -20.12
CA GLN A 118 -6.97 5.11 -20.85
C GLN A 118 -6.59 3.70 -20.36
N ASN A 119 -7.26 3.16 -19.34
CA ASN A 119 -7.00 1.82 -18.77
C ASN A 119 -5.53 1.60 -18.36
N ARG A 120 -4.80 2.67 -18.01
CA ARG A 120 -3.41 2.54 -17.53
C ARG A 120 -3.40 1.80 -16.21
N LEU A 121 -2.40 0.96 -15.98
CA LEU A 121 -2.25 0.28 -14.69
C LEU A 121 -1.63 1.23 -13.66
N VAL A 122 -2.01 1.06 -12.39
CA VAL A 122 -1.41 1.83 -11.28
C VAL A 122 0.12 1.68 -11.27
N VAL A 123 0.64 0.50 -11.64
CA VAL A 123 2.10 0.27 -11.73
C VAL A 123 2.78 1.16 -12.78
N GLU A 124 2.08 1.53 -13.85
CA GLU A 124 2.63 2.36 -14.93
C GLU A 124 2.72 3.83 -14.51
N ILE A 125 1.65 4.38 -13.94
CA ILE A 125 1.65 5.77 -13.43
C ILE A 125 2.63 5.94 -12.27
N VAL A 126 2.82 4.90 -11.45
CA VAL A 126 3.86 4.90 -10.41
C VAL A 126 5.24 4.91 -11.07
N LYS A 127 5.53 4.02 -12.02
CA LYS A 127 6.84 3.99 -12.71
C LYS A 127 7.21 5.34 -13.31
N ASN A 128 6.23 6.03 -13.91
CA ASN A 128 6.43 7.34 -14.54
C ASN A 128 6.43 8.52 -13.56
N ARG A 129 6.15 8.27 -12.27
CA ARG A 129 6.02 9.29 -11.22
C ARG A 129 4.85 10.26 -11.42
N ASP A 130 3.84 9.83 -12.17
CA ASP A 130 2.65 10.61 -12.52
C ASP A 130 1.45 10.26 -11.62
N TYR A 131 1.68 10.07 -10.33
CA TYR A 131 0.63 9.66 -9.40
C TYR A 131 0.61 10.54 -8.15
N HIS A 132 -0.57 10.69 -7.58
CA HIS A 132 -0.80 11.28 -6.28
C HIS A 132 -1.37 10.25 -5.30
N ARG A 133 -1.16 10.51 -4.00
CA ARG A 133 -1.95 9.86 -2.96
C ARG A 133 -3.27 10.60 -2.87
N HIS A 134 -4.36 9.88 -3.05
CA HIS A 134 -5.70 10.41 -2.94
C HIS A 134 -6.34 9.91 -1.65
N HIS A 135 -6.85 10.85 -0.86
CA HIS A 135 -7.70 10.56 0.29
C HIS A 135 -9.12 10.34 -0.22
N ILE A 136 -9.60 9.10 -0.14
CA ILE A 136 -10.92 8.69 -0.66
C ILE A 136 -12.02 9.52 0.01
N PHE A 137 -11.91 9.75 1.32
CA PHE A 137 -12.61 10.81 2.02
C PHE A 137 -11.65 12.00 2.12
N PRO A 138 -11.82 13.06 1.30
CA PRO A 138 -10.91 14.20 1.28
C PRO A 138 -10.79 14.87 2.63
N LYS A 139 -9.65 15.49 2.92
CA LYS A 139 -9.38 16.11 4.22
C LYS A 139 -10.35 17.26 4.51
N GLU A 140 -10.59 18.07 3.50
CA GLU A 140 -11.51 19.20 3.53
C GLU A 140 -12.94 18.71 3.80
N TYR A 141 -13.39 17.67 3.07
CA TYR A 141 -14.68 17.03 3.32
C TYR A 141 -14.80 16.51 4.76
N LEU A 142 -13.81 15.77 5.28
CA LEU A 142 -13.81 15.29 6.66
C LEU A 142 -13.87 16.43 7.70
N SER A 143 -13.22 17.56 7.40
CA SER A 143 -13.19 18.71 8.30
C SER A 143 -14.55 19.38 8.48
N GLU A 144 -15.40 19.37 7.45
CA GLU A 144 -16.79 19.89 7.52
C GLU A 144 -17.64 19.14 8.55
N PHE A 145 -17.28 17.89 8.87
CA PHE A 145 -17.93 17.05 9.87
C PHE A 145 -17.15 16.97 11.19
N ASN A 146 -16.20 17.86 11.43
CA ASN A 146 -15.33 17.91 12.62
C ASN A 146 -14.42 16.69 12.81
N ILE A 147 -14.18 15.89 11.76
CA ILE A 147 -13.21 14.79 11.81
C ILE A 147 -11.83 15.38 11.52
N THR A 148 -11.07 15.62 12.60
CA THR A 148 -9.73 16.22 12.55
C THR A 148 -8.63 15.27 13.03
N ASP A 149 -9.00 14.05 13.43
CA ASP A 149 -8.06 13.01 13.82
C ASP A 149 -7.18 12.62 12.64
N LYS A 150 -5.88 12.91 12.76
CA LYS A 150 -4.90 12.64 11.71
C LYS A 150 -4.70 11.16 11.46
N ASP A 151 -4.88 10.31 12.46
CA ASP A 151 -4.71 8.87 12.30
C ASP A 151 -5.86 8.26 11.49
N LEU A 152 -7.09 8.78 11.64
CA LEU A 152 -8.22 8.43 10.78
C LEU A 152 -8.08 9.02 9.37
N ILE A 153 -7.72 10.31 9.27
CA ILE A 153 -7.57 10.98 7.98
C ILE A 153 -6.49 10.30 7.14
N ASP A 154 -5.31 10.06 7.71
CA ASP A 154 -4.19 9.43 7.03
C ASP A 154 -4.21 7.90 7.18
N ASP A 155 -5.33 7.28 7.54
CA ASP A 155 -5.48 5.81 7.61
C ASP A 155 -5.25 5.19 6.23
N LEU A 156 -4.59 4.01 6.17
CA LEU A 156 -4.33 3.33 4.91
C LEU A 156 -5.62 3.01 4.14
N GLY A 157 -6.70 2.69 4.87
CA GLY A 157 -8.04 2.49 4.34
C GLY A 157 -8.61 3.72 3.66
N ASN A 158 -8.15 4.93 4.02
CA ASN A 158 -8.56 6.17 3.37
C ASN A 158 -7.70 6.54 2.17
N ILE A 159 -6.58 5.85 1.92
CA ILE A 159 -5.61 6.28 0.90
C ILE A 159 -5.63 5.35 -0.31
N THR A 160 -5.68 5.92 -1.50
CA THR A 160 -5.48 5.23 -2.78
C THR A 160 -4.41 5.95 -3.62
N ILE A 161 -4.02 5.33 -4.73
CA ILE A 161 -3.07 5.89 -5.69
C ILE A 161 -3.79 6.05 -7.02
N ILE A 162 -3.81 7.27 -7.54
CA ILE A 162 -4.42 7.62 -8.82
C ILE A 162 -3.56 8.66 -9.54
N ASP A 163 -3.81 8.86 -10.82
CA ASP A 163 -3.20 9.92 -11.60
C ASP A 163 -3.42 11.31 -10.97
N ARG A 164 -2.41 12.16 -11.12
CA ARG A 164 -2.41 13.52 -10.58
C ARG A 164 -3.60 14.36 -11.06
N VAL A 165 -3.92 14.32 -12.35
CA VAL A 165 -4.99 15.11 -12.96
C VAL A 165 -6.34 14.65 -12.43
N ILE A 166 -6.54 13.33 -12.28
CA ILE A 166 -7.78 12.79 -11.69
C ILE A 166 -7.91 13.23 -10.23
N ASN A 167 -6.84 13.12 -9.44
CA ASN A 167 -6.84 13.59 -8.05
C ASN A 167 -7.20 15.08 -7.94
N GLU A 168 -6.63 15.92 -8.79
CA GLU A 168 -6.95 17.36 -8.83
C GLU A 168 -8.40 17.61 -9.26
N SER A 169 -8.95 16.82 -10.19
CA SER A 169 -10.35 16.94 -10.64
C SER A 169 -11.39 16.55 -9.59
N ILE A 170 -11.08 15.56 -8.73
CA ILE A 170 -11.97 15.14 -7.63
C ILE A 170 -11.99 16.20 -6.53
N ASN A 171 -10.85 16.83 -6.26
CA ASN A 171 -10.70 17.89 -5.25
C ASN A 171 -11.23 17.44 -3.87
N SER A 172 -12.08 18.25 -3.23
CA SER A 172 -12.70 17.99 -1.92
C SER A 172 -14.12 17.42 -2.02
N ASN A 173 -14.50 16.85 -3.17
CA ASN A 173 -15.87 16.40 -3.41
C ASN A 173 -16.29 15.26 -2.46
N ASN A 174 -17.60 15.18 -2.21
CA ASN A 174 -18.21 14.13 -1.41
C ASN A 174 -17.93 12.74 -2.02
N PRO A 175 -17.34 11.79 -1.25
CA PRO A 175 -17.09 10.42 -1.71
C PRO A 175 -18.31 9.73 -2.29
N LYS A 176 -19.48 9.95 -1.67
CA LYS A 176 -20.73 9.36 -2.14
C LYS A 176 -21.11 9.81 -3.55
N GLU A 177 -20.76 11.04 -3.93
CA GLU A 177 -21.06 11.59 -5.25
C GLU A 177 -20.00 11.17 -6.28
N TYR A 178 -18.72 11.40 -5.99
CA TYR A 178 -17.69 11.20 -7.02
C TYR A 178 -17.38 9.71 -7.26
N LEU A 179 -17.48 8.83 -6.25
CA LEU A 179 -17.18 7.40 -6.41
C LEU A 179 -18.12 6.70 -7.40
N GLN A 180 -19.33 7.23 -7.61
CA GLN A 180 -20.26 6.71 -8.61
C GLN A 180 -19.66 6.74 -10.03
N ASN A 181 -18.82 7.74 -10.34
CA ASN A 181 -18.16 7.89 -11.63
C ASN A 181 -17.02 6.86 -11.84
N TYR A 182 -16.56 6.21 -10.77
CA TYR A 182 -15.39 5.33 -10.78
C TYR A 182 -15.69 3.89 -10.37
N LYS A 183 -16.97 3.48 -10.35
CA LYS A 183 -17.42 2.12 -9.96
C LYS A 183 -16.60 0.99 -10.59
N ASN A 184 -16.27 1.13 -11.88
CA ASN A 184 -15.49 0.15 -12.65
C ASN A 184 -14.07 -0.11 -12.10
N PHE A 185 -13.54 0.77 -11.23
CA PHE A 185 -12.20 0.68 -10.67
C PHE A 185 -12.20 0.39 -9.16
N LEU A 186 -13.34 0.48 -8.47
CA LEU A 186 -13.36 0.45 -7.01
C LEU A 186 -12.86 -0.88 -6.44
N LYS A 187 -13.36 -2.00 -6.98
CA LYS A 187 -12.94 -3.34 -6.56
C LYS A 187 -11.45 -3.59 -6.82
N GLU A 188 -10.91 -3.04 -7.91
CA GLU A 188 -9.48 -3.09 -8.23
C GLU A 188 -8.64 -2.37 -7.18
N HIS A 189 -9.16 -1.28 -6.61
CA HIS A 189 -8.55 -0.52 -5.52
C HIS A 189 -8.93 -1.01 -4.11
N LEU A 190 -9.62 -2.15 -4.03
CA LEU A 190 -10.13 -2.74 -2.79
C LEU A 190 -11.09 -1.79 -2.04
N ILE A 191 -11.75 -0.91 -2.78
CA ILE A 191 -12.81 -0.01 -2.30
C ILE A 191 -14.13 -0.75 -2.45
N SER A 192 -14.96 -0.69 -1.40
CA SER A 192 -16.28 -1.32 -1.41
C SER A 192 -17.19 -0.68 -2.45
N GLU A 193 -17.90 -1.50 -3.20
CA GLU A 193 -18.96 -1.06 -4.12
C GLU A 193 -20.29 -0.80 -3.39
N ASN A 194 -20.37 -1.10 -2.08
CA ASN A 194 -21.54 -0.77 -1.27
C ASN A 194 -21.61 0.74 -1.00
N GLU A 195 -22.52 1.42 -1.67
CA GLU A 195 -22.71 2.88 -1.58
C GLU A 195 -23.07 3.37 -0.17
N GLU A 196 -23.65 2.51 0.67
CA GLU A 196 -23.95 2.85 2.08
C GLU A 196 -22.67 3.18 2.86
N LEU A 197 -21.55 2.55 2.51
CA LEU A 197 -20.27 2.77 3.18
C LEU A 197 -19.57 4.07 2.74
N TRP A 198 -20.07 4.76 1.72
CA TRP A 198 -19.47 6.00 1.24
C TRP A 198 -19.96 7.23 2.01
N SER A 199 -20.86 7.05 2.97
CA SER A 199 -21.37 8.12 3.81
C SER A 199 -20.42 8.41 4.99
N ILE A 200 -20.49 9.63 5.52
CA ILE A 200 -19.64 10.06 6.61
C ILE A 200 -19.91 9.27 7.90
N GLU A 201 -21.17 8.90 8.14
CA GLU A 201 -21.61 8.09 9.28
C GLU A 201 -20.99 6.68 9.27
N LYS A 202 -20.54 6.23 8.09
CA LYS A 202 -19.91 4.93 7.87
C LYS A 202 -18.41 5.02 7.64
N PHE A 203 -17.79 6.18 7.83
CA PHE A 203 -16.38 6.41 7.52
C PHE A 203 -15.44 5.38 8.19
N GLU A 204 -15.54 5.15 9.50
CA GLU A 204 -14.69 4.17 10.17
C GLU A 204 -14.95 2.73 9.71
N GLU A 205 -16.20 2.39 9.41
CA GLU A 205 -16.58 1.08 8.87
C GLU A 205 -15.97 0.87 7.48
N PHE A 206 -16.00 1.91 6.64
CA PHE A 206 -15.33 1.95 5.34
C PHE A 206 -13.82 1.70 5.47
N LEU A 207 -13.15 2.41 6.40
CA LEU A 207 -11.71 2.23 6.64
C LEU A 207 -11.41 0.79 7.05
N LYS A 208 -12.19 0.22 7.97
CA LYS A 208 -12.03 -1.15 8.44
C LYS A 208 -12.17 -2.15 7.30
N GLN A 209 -13.27 -2.08 6.53
CA GLN A 209 -13.54 -3.04 5.46
C GLN A 209 -12.46 -3.00 4.38
N ARG A 210 -12.04 -1.78 3.97
CA ARG A 210 -10.98 -1.63 2.96
C ARG A 210 -9.63 -2.18 3.47
N LYS A 211 -9.28 -1.93 4.73
CA LYS A 211 -8.06 -2.50 5.34
C LYS A 211 -8.08 -4.02 5.40
N GLU A 212 -9.21 -4.63 5.73
CA GLU A 212 -9.36 -6.08 5.70
C GLU A 212 -9.17 -6.64 4.28
N GLY A 213 -9.70 -5.96 3.25
CA GLY A 213 -9.47 -6.32 1.85
C GLY A 213 -8.00 -6.27 1.46
N ILE A 214 -7.28 -5.20 1.82
CA ILE A 214 -5.83 -5.05 1.60
C ILE A 214 -5.07 -6.17 2.30
N TYR A 215 -5.38 -6.44 3.57
CA TYR A 215 -4.74 -7.51 4.31
C TYR A 215 -4.96 -8.87 3.66
N ASN A 216 -6.21 -9.23 3.37
CA ASN A 216 -6.53 -10.55 2.81
C ASN A 216 -5.84 -10.78 1.47
N LEU A 217 -5.79 -9.77 0.59
CA LEU A 217 -5.08 -9.87 -0.67
C LEU A 217 -3.59 -10.13 -0.43
N VAL A 218 -2.97 -9.35 0.45
CA VAL A 218 -1.54 -9.47 0.74
C VAL A 218 -1.22 -10.79 1.44
N TYR A 219 -2.03 -11.20 2.41
CA TYR A 219 -1.92 -12.47 3.12
C TYR A 219 -1.96 -13.66 2.16
N ASN A 220 -2.87 -13.64 1.18
CA ASN A 220 -2.94 -14.68 0.16
C ASN A 220 -1.69 -14.75 -0.74
N LEU A 221 -0.93 -13.66 -0.88
CA LEU A 221 0.38 -13.69 -1.56
C LEU A 221 1.46 -14.38 -0.73
N PHE A 222 1.34 -14.42 0.60
CA PHE A 222 2.29 -15.11 1.47
C PHE A 222 2.12 -16.63 1.46
N LEU A 223 0.88 -17.10 1.30
CA LEU A 223 0.52 -18.52 1.34
C LEU A 223 0.80 -19.27 0.03
N LYS A 224 0.86 -18.56 -1.09
CA LYS A 224 1.06 -19.15 -2.43
C LYS A 224 2.54 -19.17 -2.85
#